data_AF-A0A962YW41-F1
#
_entry.id   AF-A0A962YW41-F1
#
_cell.length_a   1.000
_cell.length_b   1.000
_cell.length_c   1.000
_cell.angle_alpha   90.00
_cell.angle_beta   90.00
_cell.angle_gamma   90.00
#
_symmetry.space_group_name_H-M   'P 1'
#
loop_
_entity.id
_entity.type
_entity.pdbx_description
1 polymer ?
#
loop_
_entity_poly.entity_id
_entity_poly.type
_entity_poly.pdbx_seq_one_letter_code
_entity_poly.pdbx_strand_id
1 'polypeptide(L)'
;MTSIFVETVSKAISDYRQLLRRHLPQCERVTKLMELGLKQPDYENETALYRTAQRIVQDIEVNLDSGNKSYYTYSGVGNFGRYLKEFIGHYMIEGNQVIHRAQKASRALIDSIQLIGLPTERLTPDVLETINKNSMTIAHFGSEEQSELYKENLERYYRERGSFFGPLLRYFAEQLRHVREVSEAA
;
A
#
# COMPACT_ATOMS: atom_id res chain seq x y z
N MET A 1 12.07 16.89 -9.53
CA MET A 1 10.86 16.14 -9.92
C MET A 1 10.18 15.71 -8.64
N THR A 2 9.03 16.28 -8.32
CA THR A 2 8.16 15.84 -7.23
C THR A 2 7.47 14.53 -7.64
N SER A 3 7.31 13.59 -6.71
CA SER A 3 6.61 12.33 -7.00
C SER A 3 5.10 12.59 -7.16
N ILE A 4 4.41 11.79 -7.98
CA ILE A 4 2.95 11.85 -8.12
C ILE A 4 2.26 11.75 -6.75
N PHE A 5 2.82 10.94 -5.86
CA PHE A 5 2.37 10.81 -4.48
C PHE A 5 2.41 12.15 -3.73
N VAL A 6 3.55 12.84 -3.73
CA VAL A 6 3.72 14.14 -3.06
C VAL A 6 2.74 15.17 -3.61
N GLU A 7 2.61 15.27 -4.92
CA GLU A 7 1.72 16.26 -5.56
C GLU A 7 0.26 15.99 -5.19
N THR A 8 -0.17 14.74 -5.27
CA THR A 8 -1.56 14.33 -5.03
C THR A 8 -1.93 14.50 -3.57
N VAL A 9 -1.08 14.04 -2.65
CA VAL A 9 -1.34 14.13 -1.20
C VAL A 9 -1.25 15.57 -0.70
N SER A 10 -0.29 16.36 -1.19
CA SER A 10 -0.18 17.78 -0.81
C SER A 10 -1.41 18.57 -1.27
N LYS A 11 -1.90 18.29 -2.49
CA LYS A 11 -3.15 18.87 -2.99
C LYS A 11 -4.34 18.44 -2.13
N ALA A 12 -4.48 17.15 -1.83
CA ALA A 12 -5.55 16.64 -0.99
C ALA A 12 -5.55 17.28 0.42
N ILE A 13 -4.37 17.43 1.01
CA ILE A 13 -4.21 18.14 2.29
C ILE A 13 -4.64 19.60 2.18
N SER A 14 -4.23 20.31 1.11
CA SER A 14 -4.64 21.69 0.86
C SER A 14 -6.16 21.81 0.70
N ASP A 15 -6.77 20.93 -0.09
CA ASP A 15 -8.22 20.91 -0.33
C ASP A 15 -8.99 20.64 0.97
N TYR A 16 -8.49 19.71 1.79
CA TYR A 16 -9.08 19.43 3.10
C TYR A 16 -8.95 20.63 4.06
N ARG A 17 -7.81 21.33 4.09
CA ARG A 17 -7.66 22.58 4.87
C ARG A 17 -8.65 23.66 4.41
N GLN A 18 -8.87 23.80 3.11
CA GLN A 18 -9.89 24.72 2.58
C GLN A 18 -11.30 24.32 3.02
N LEU A 19 -11.59 23.02 3.03
CA LEU A 19 -12.86 22.49 3.50
C LEU A 19 -13.09 22.84 4.99
N LEU A 20 -12.12 22.57 5.85
CA LEU A 20 -12.17 22.97 7.26
C LEU A 20 -12.36 24.49 7.40
N ARG A 21 -11.71 25.29 6.56
CA ARG A 21 -11.85 26.76 6.57
C ARG A 21 -13.25 27.24 6.20
N ARG A 22 -13.94 26.55 5.29
CA ARG A 22 -15.30 26.92 4.85
C ARG A 22 -16.37 26.52 5.85
N HIS A 23 -16.16 25.42 6.56
CA HIS A 23 -17.22 24.78 7.33
C HIS A 23 -17.06 24.82 8.85
N LEU A 24 -15.86 25.13 9.37
CA LEU A 24 -15.62 25.24 10.81
C LEU A 24 -15.40 26.70 11.26
N PRO A 25 -15.95 27.09 12.43
CA PRO A 25 -15.57 28.32 13.12
C PRO A 25 -14.07 28.38 13.42
N GLN A 26 -13.53 29.59 13.57
CA GLN A 26 -12.08 29.79 13.71
C GLN A 26 -11.44 29.01 14.87
N CYS A 27 -12.09 28.97 16.04
CA CYS A 27 -11.56 28.26 17.21
C CYS A 27 -11.49 26.75 16.95
N GLU A 28 -12.61 26.15 16.53
CA GLU A 28 -12.70 24.71 16.19
C GLU A 28 -11.73 24.31 15.08
N ARG A 29 -11.60 25.15 14.05
CA ARG A 29 -10.65 24.94 12.95
C ARG A 29 -9.21 24.87 13.45
N VAL A 30 -8.79 25.78 14.34
CA VAL A 30 -7.42 25.80 14.85
C VAL A 30 -7.13 24.54 15.66
N THR A 31 -8.07 24.12 16.51
CA THR A 31 -7.97 22.86 17.25
C THR A 31 -7.83 21.68 16.30
N LYS A 32 -8.70 21.58 15.28
CA LYS A 32 -8.67 20.50 14.29
C LYS A 32 -7.38 20.45 13.48
N LEU A 33 -6.88 21.62 13.06
CA LEU A 33 -5.60 21.72 12.33
C LEU A 33 -4.42 21.29 13.20
N MET A 34 -4.48 21.50 14.52
CA MET A 34 -3.44 21.07 15.46
C MET A 34 -3.49 19.56 15.67
N GLU A 35 -4.68 19.00 15.93
CA GLU A 35 -4.91 17.55 16.11
C GLU A 35 -4.43 16.74 14.90
N LEU A 36 -4.75 17.21 13.69
CA LEU A 36 -4.39 16.53 12.45
C LEU A 36 -2.98 16.83 11.97
N GLY A 37 -2.22 17.69 12.65
CA GLY A 37 -0.87 18.09 12.23
C GLY A 37 -0.84 18.86 10.90
N LEU A 38 -1.90 19.63 10.61
CA LEU A 38 -2.10 20.39 9.38
C LEU A 38 -1.67 21.87 9.50
N LYS A 39 -1.10 22.27 10.65
CA LYS A 39 -0.69 23.65 10.89
C LYS A 39 0.53 24.06 10.07
N GLN A 40 1.43 23.12 9.77
CA GLN A 40 2.64 23.36 8.99
C GLN A 40 2.40 22.96 7.52
N PRO A 41 2.66 23.86 6.55
CA PRO A 41 2.51 23.56 5.13
C PRO A 41 3.64 22.66 4.60
N ASP A 42 4.81 22.73 5.22
CA ASP A 42 6.00 22.03 4.75
C ASP A 42 6.15 20.72 5.52
N TYR A 43 5.84 19.63 4.83
CA TYR A 43 6.08 18.29 5.34
C TYR A 43 7.53 17.93 5.02
N GLU A 44 8.31 17.62 6.05
CA GLU A 44 9.76 17.35 5.93
C GLU A 44 10.09 16.13 5.05
N ASN A 45 9.16 15.17 4.92
CA ASN A 45 9.34 13.95 4.16
C ASN A 45 8.01 13.32 3.68
N GLU A 46 8.09 12.43 2.69
CA GLU A 46 6.93 11.72 2.12
C GLU A 46 6.21 10.85 3.16
N THR A 47 6.92 10.33 4.15
CA THR A 47 6.34 9.50 5.22
C THR A 47 5.44 10.33 6.14
N ALA A 48 5.80 11.58 6.43
CA ALA A 48 4.94 12.52 7.15
C ALA A 48 3.69 12.87 6.36
N LEU A 49 3.80 13.05 5.03
CA LEU A 49 2.64 13.23 4.15
C LEU A 49 1.70 12.01 4.20
N TYR A 50 2.25 10.81 4.07
CA TYR A 50 1.47 9.56 4.15
C TYR A 50 0.71 9.43 5.47
N ARG A 51 1.40 9.63 6.61
CA ARG A 51 0.79 9.58 7.95
C ARG A 51 -0.25 10.67 8.17
N THR A 52 -0.09 11.83 7.53
CA THR A 52 -1.06 12.92 7.61
C THR A 52 -2.31 12.60 6.80
N ALA A 53 -2.15 12.07 5.59
CA ALA A 53 -3.26 11.61 4.78
C ALA A 53 -4.08 10.52 5.51
N GLN A 54 -3.40 9.56 6.16
CA GLN A 54 -4.07 8.54 6.98
C GLN A 54 -4.89 9.16 8.12
N ARG A 55 -4.35 10.16 8.82
CA ARG A 55 -5.08 10.88 9.89
C ARG A 55 -6.31 11.60 9.36
N ILE A 56 -6.23 12.22 8.17
CA ILE A 56 -7.39 12.85 7.53
C ILE A 56 -8.46 11.82 7.19
N VAL A 57 -8.07 10.67 6.61
CA VAL A 57 -9.02 9.59 6.29
C VAL A 57 -9.71 9.09 7.56
N GLN A 58 -8.94 8.78 8.61
CA GLN A 58 -9.48 8.31 9.88
C GLN A 58 -10.43 9.33 10.51
N ASP A 59 -10.08 10.61 10.47
CA ASP A 59 -10.95 11.67 10.96
C ASP A 59 -12.28 11.73 10.22
N ILE A 60 -12.24 11.62 8.89
CA ILE A 60 -13.43 11.63 8.06
C ILE A 60 -14.30 10.41 8.35
N GLU A 61 -13.72 9.22 8.45
CA GLU A 61 -14.45 7.98 8.73
C GLU A 61 -15.15 8.02 10.10
N VAL A 62 -14.42 8.36 11.16
CA VAL A 62 -15.00 8.44 12.52
C VAL A 62 -16.15 9.44 12.58
N ASN A 63 -16.02 10.59 11.93
CA ASN A 63 -17.05 11.64 11.99
C ASN A 63 -18.21 11.43 11.01
N LEU A 64 -18.03 10.63 9.95
CA LEU A 64 -19.12 10.20 9.05
C LEU A 64 -20.01 9.16 9.73
N ASP A 65 -19.42 8.16 10.38
CA ASP A 65 -20.15 7.02 10.97
C ASP A 65 -20.87 7.39 12.27
N SER A 66 -20.38 8.40 12.99
CA SER A 66 -20.95 8.83 14.28
C SER A 66 -22.31 9.52 14.17
N GLY A 67 -22.86 9.72 12.96
CA GLY A 67 -24.15 10.41 12.73
C GLY A 67 -24.16 11.87 13.22
N ASN A 68 -22.99 12.43 13.54
CA ASN A 68 -22.84 13.79 14.03
C ASN A 68 -23.24 14.74 12.89
N LYS A 69 -24.38 15.43 13.08
CA LYS A 69 -25.02 16.35 12.12
C LYS A 69 -24.19 17.64 11.91
N SER A 70 -22.97 17.49 11.44
CA SER A 70 -22.07 18.60 11.10
C SER A 70 -21.68 18.51 9.61
N TYR A 71 -20.71 19.34 9.20
CA TYR A 71 -20.25 19.50 7.82
C TYR A 71 -19.80 18.20 7.12
N TYR A 72 -19.52 17.13 7.86
CA TYR A 72 -19.22 15.79 7.33
C TYR A 72 -20.41 15.13 6.63
N THR A 73 -21.64 15.57 6.87
CA THR A 73 -22.84 15.08 6.17
C THR A 73 -22.88 15.49 4.69
N TYR A 74 -22.00 16.40 4.26
CA TYR A 74 -21.85 16.74 2.84
C TYR A 74 -21.25 15.57 2.07
N SER A 75 -21.96 15.08 1.05
CA SER A 75 -21.56 13.92 0.24
C SER A 75 -20.16 14.05 -0.38
N GLY A 76 -19.69 15.28 -0.62
CA GLY A 76 -18.33 15.56 -1.09
C GLY A 76 -17.22 15.19 -0.09
N VAL A 77 -17.47 15.27 1.22
CA VAL A 77 -16.47 14.90 2.25
C VAL A 77 -16.28 13.39 2.28
N GLY A 78 -17.36 12.61 2.21
CA GLY A 78 -17.29 11.15 2.13
C GLY A 78 -16.63 10.66 0.85
N ASN A 79 -16.95 11.27 -0.31
CA ASN A 79 -16.30 10.94 -1.56
C ASN A 79 -14.80 11.28 -1.55
N PHE A 80 -14.43 12.43 -0.96
CA PHE A 80 -13.03 12.80 -0.77
C PHE A 80 -12.28 11.81 0.13
N GLY A 81 -12.87 11.45 1.28
CA GLY A 81 -12.29 10.47 2.20
C GLY A 81 -12.07 9.11 1.54
N ARG A 82 -13.05 8.62 0.76
CA ARG A 82 -12.94 7.37 0.00
C ARG A 82 -11.83 7.44 -1.05
N TYR A 83 -11.79 8.51 -1.84
CA TYR A 83 -10.75 8.71 -2.85
C TYR A 83 -9.35 8.75 -2.22
N LEU A 84 -9.18 9.50 -1.13
CA LEU A 84 -7.88 9.61 -0.46
C LEU A 84 -7.47 8.27 0.15
N LYS A 85 -8.41 7.52 0.75
CA LYS A 85 -8.18 6.18 1.31
C LYS A 85 -7.73 5.19 0.24
N GLU A 86 -8.43 5.14 -0.89
CA GLU A 86 -8.10 4.28 -2.01
C GLU A 86 -6.70 4.63 -2.55
N PHE A 87 -6.44 5.92 -2.79
CA PHE A 87 -5.16 6.39 -3.28
C PHE A 87 -3.99 6.01 -2.37
N ILE A 88 -4.06 6.29 -1.06
CA ILE A 88 -2.99 5.93 -0.11
C ILE A 88 -2.92 4.42 0.13
N GLY A 89 -4.00 3.69 -0.11
CA GLY A 89 -4.06 2.22 -0.06
C GLY A 89 -3.13 1.55 -1.06
N HIS A 90 -2.78 2.21 -2.16
CA HIS A 90 -1.80 1.71 -3.13
C HIS A 90 -0.34 1.90 -2.70
N TYR A 91 -0.09 2.62 -1.60
CA TYR A 91 1.24 2.91 -1.11
C TYR A 91 1.49 2.26 0.26
N MET A 92 2.76 2.11 0.61
CA MET A 92 3.22 1.68 1.92
C MET A 92 4.51 2.39 2.30
N ILE A 93 4.83 2.42 3.59
CA ILE A 93 6.11 2.90 4.08
C ILE A 93 7.07 1.72 4.18
N GLU A 94 8.24 1.83 3.57
CA GLU A 94 9.36 0.92 3.76
C GLU A 94 10.59 1.74 4.17
N GLY A 95 11.07 1.50 5.40
CA GLY A 95 12.10 2.34 6.01
C GLY A 95 11.62 3.79 6.14
N ASN A 96 12.27 4.71 5.43
CA ASN A 96 11.92 6.14 5.42
C ASN A 96 11.38 6.61 4.05
N GLN A 97 10.90 5.69 3.21
CA GLN A 97 10.38 6.00 1.88
C GLN A 97 8.97 5.49 1.69
N VAL A 98 8.19 6.21 0.89
CA VAL A 98 6.86 5.79 0.46
C VAL A 98 7.00 5.10 -0.88
N ILE A 99 6.53 3.86 -0.97
CA ILE A 99 6.63 3.03 -2.18
C ILE A 99 5.27 2.58 -2.64
N HIS A 100 5.10 2.47 -3.95
CA HIS A 100 3.88 1.94 -4.55
C HIS A 100 3.89 0.41 -4.48
N ARG A 101 2.84 -0.20 -3.92
CA ARG A 101 2.72 -1.65 -3.69
C ARG A 101 2.85 -2.45 -4.99
N ALA A 102 2.12 -2.06 -6.03
CA ALA A 102 2.20 -2.73 -7.33
C ALA A 102 3.60 -2.67 -7.97
N GLN A 103 4.33 -1.55 -7.83
CA GLN A 103 5.70 -1.44 -8.35
C GLN A 103 6.66 -2.35 -7.57
N LYS A 104 6.47 -2.45 -6.25
CA LYS A 104 7.22 -3.38 -5.40
C LYS A 104 7.00 -4.83 -5.84
N ALA A 105 5.74 -5.22 -6.07
CA ALA A 105 5.39 -6.56 -6.57
C ALA A 105 5.99 -6.85 -7.95
N SER A 106 5.90 -5.90 -8.90
CA SER A 106 6.51 -6.04 -10.23
C SER A 106 8.02 -6.26 -10.16
N ARG A 107 8.72 -5.52 -9.29
CA ARG A 107 10.17 -5.69 -9.09
C ARG A 107 10.49 -7.06 -8.52
N ALA A 108 9.77 -7.49 -7.48
CA ALA A 108 9.91 -8.81 -6.87
C ALA A 108 9.64 -9.94 -7.88
N LEU A 109 8.64 -9.78 -8.75
CA LEU A 109 8.30 -10.74 -9.80
C LEU A 109 9.45 -10.92 -10.79
N ILE A 110 9.96 -9.81 -11.34
CA ILE A 110 11.06 -9.83 -12.31
C ILE A 110 12.31 -10.45 -11.68
N ASP A 111 12.65 -10.03 -10.46
CA ASP A 111 13.80 -10.53 -9.72
C ASP A 111 13.68 -12.04 -9.45
N SER A 112 12.52 -12.51 -8.97
CA SER A 112 12.30 -13.94 -8.79
C SER A 112 12.39 -14.74 -10.09
N ILE A 113 11.83 -14.26 -11.20
CA ILE A 113 11.93 -14.95 -12.50
C ILE A 113 13.40 -15.12 -12.90
N GLN A 114 14.22 -14.09 -12.69
CA GLN A 114 15.66 -14.15 -12.97
C GLN A 114 16.37 -15.16 -12.07
N LEU A 115 16.06 -15.16 -10.77
CA LEU A 115 16.68 -16.05 -9.78
C LEU A 115 16.29 -17.52 -9.99
N ILE A 116 15.02 -17.79 -10.30
CA ILE A 116 14.51 -19.14 -10.59
C ILE A 116 15.16 -19.71 -11.87
N GLY A 117 15.47 -18.84 -12.84
CA GLY A 117 16.14 -19.21 -14.09
C GLY A 117 17.61 -19.59 -13.93
N LEU A 118 18.26 -19.33 -12.79
CA LEU A 118 19.68 -19.60 -12.58
C LEU A 118 20.02 -21.10 -12.72
N PRO A 119 21.24 -21.44 -13.17
CA PRO A 119 21.75 -22.82 -13.13
C PRO A 119 21.75 -23.39 -11.71
N THR A 120 21.56 -24.70 -11.56
CA THR A 120 21.41 -25.38 -10.26
C THR A 120 22.61 -25.13 -9.33
N GLU A 121 23.82 -24.99 -9.88
CA GLU A 121 25.04 -24.74 -9.11
C GLU A 121 25.08 -23.34 -8.48
N ARG A 122 24.23 -22.41 -8.96
CA ARG A 122 24.11 -21.03 -8.46
C ARG A 122 22.91 -20.83 -7.54
N LEU A 123 22.12 -21.87 -7.28
CA LEU A 123 20.99 -21.83 -6.36
C LEU A 123 21.47 -21.97 -4.92
N THR A 124 22.07 -20.90 -4.40
CA THR A 124 22.55 -20.83 -3.02
C THR A 124 21.40 -20.61 -2.03
N PRO A 125 21.63 -20.85 -0.72
CA PRO A 125 20.65 -20.50 0.32
C PRO A 125 20.20 -19.03 0.28
N ASP A 126 21.11 -18.10 -0.02
CA ASP A 126 20.78 -16.66 -0.11
C ASP A 126 19.83 -16.36 -1.28
N VAL A 127 20.01 -17.07 -2.41
CA VAL A 127 19.10 -16.99 -3.55
C VAL A 127 17.71 -17.51 -3.17
N LEU A 128 17.64 -18.62 -2.43
CA LEU A 128 16.38 -19.17 -1.93
C LEU A 128 15.68 -18.20 -0.97
N GLU A 129 16.41 -17.58 -0.05
CA GLU A 129 15.85 -16.58 0.86
C GLU A 129 15.27 -15.39 0.09
N THR A 130 15.98 -14.93 -0.95
CA THR A 130 15.53 -13.83 -1.80
C THR A 130 14.26 -14.22 -2.57
N ILE A 131 14.22 -15.41 -3.17
CA ILE A 131 13.02 -15.93 -3.85
C ILE A 131 11.84 -16.02 -2.87
N ASN A 132 12.05 -16.48 -1.63
CA ASN A 132 10.99 -16.54 -0.61
C ASN A 132 10.48 -15.13 -0.26
N LYS A 133 11.37 -14.17 -0.01
CA LYS A 133 11.01 -12.79 0.28
C LYS A 133 10.22 -12.16 -0.87
N ASN A 134 10.62 -12.41 -2.10
CA ASN A 134 9.91 -11.95 -3.28
C ASN A 134 8.56 -12.65 -3.42
N SER A 135 8.47 -13.96 -3.12
CA SER A 135 7.22 -14.72 -3.13
C SER A 135 6.21 -14.15 -2.15
N MET A 136 6.64 -13.78 -0.94
CA MET A 136 5.79 -13.06 0.01
C MET A 136 5.32 -11.72 -0.56
N THR A 137 6.23 -10.95 -1.14
CA THR A 137 5.94 -9.63 -1.70
C THR A 137 4.91 -9.71 -2.83
N ILE A 138 5.06 -10.70 -3.73
CA ILE A 138 4.12 -10.94 -4.83
C ILE A 138 2.77 -11.39 -4.28
N ALA A 139 2.74 -12.29 -3.30
CA ALA A 139 1.47 -12.74 -2.71
C ALA A 139 0.69 -11.60 -2.04
N HIS A 140 1.37 -10.69 -1.36
CA HIS A 140 0.73 -9.61 -0.60
C HIS A 140 0.35 -8.39 -1.46
N PHE A 141 1.11 -8.12 -2.53
CA PHE A 141 1.00 -6.86 -3.28
C PHE A 141 0.84 -7.02 -4.79
N GLY A 142 1.00 -8.22 -5.30
CA GLY A 142 0.84 -8.52 -6.72
C GLY A 142 -0.63 -8.54 -7.11
N SER A 143 -0.90 -8.24 -8.38
CA SER A 143 -2.21 -8.50 -8.96
C SER A 143 -2.46 -10.01 -9.08
N GLU A 144 -3.71 -10.39 -9.37
CA GLU A 144 -4.06 -11.79 -9.64
C GLU A 144 -3.25 -12.34 -10.82
N GLU A 145 -3.10 -11.55 -11.89
CA GLU A 145 -2.32 -11.92 -13.07
C GLU A 145 -0.83 -12.08 -12.74
N GLN A 146 -0.27 -11.20 -11.90
CA GLN A 146 1.12 -11.31 -11.45
C GLN A 146 1.36 -12.55 -10.61
N SER A 147 0.40 -12.87 -9.73
CA SER A 147 0.45 -14.04 -8.86
C SER A 147 0.34 -15.35 -9.66
N GLU A 148 -0.58 -15.42 -10.61
CA GLU A 148 -0.73 -16.61 -11.46
C GLU A 148 0.48 -16.79 -12.38
N LEU A 149 0.97 -15.71 -13.02
CA LEU A 149 2.19 -15.77 -13.82
C LEU A 149 3.38 -16.29 -13.00
N TYR A 150 3.52 -15.85 -11.76
CA TYR A 150 4.60 -16.31 -10.89
C TYR A 150 4.46 -17.80 -10.55
N LYS A 151 3.25 -18.24 -10.20
CA LYS A 151 2.91 -19.63 -9.92
C LYS A 151 3.19 -20.53 -11.12
N GLU A 152 2.74 -20.16 -12.32
CA GLU A 152 2.99 -20.91 -13.56
C GLU A 152 4.49 -21.09 -13.83
N ASN A 153 5.28 -20.04 -13.58
CA ASN A 153 6.74 -20.14 -13.69
C ASN A 153 7.28 -21.16 -12.69
N LEU A 154 6.91 -21.07 -11.40
CA LEU A 154 7.35 -22.04 -10.39
C LEU A 154 6.94 -23.49 -10.76
N GLU A 155 5.73 -23.70 -11.27
CA GLU A 155 5.25 -25.02 -11.71
C GLU A 155 6.02 -25.54 -12.93
N ARG A 156 6.35 -24.67 -13.89
CA ARG A 156 7.21 -25.04 -15.03
C ARG A 156 8.57 -25.50 -14.54
N TYR A 157 9.24 -24.73 -13.69
CA TYR A 157 10.56 -25.09 -13.18
C TYR A 157 10.53 -26.29 -12.24
N TYR A 158 9.45 -26.50 -11.49
CA TYR A 158 9.24 -27.72 -10.71
C TYR A 158 9.16 -28.97 -11.61
N ARG A 159 8.45 -28.89 -12.74
CA ARG A 159 8.38 -30.01 -13.70
C ARG A 159 9.73 -30.33 -14.33
N GLU A 160 10.53 -29.31 -14.63
CA GLU A 160 11.83 -29.46 -15.29
C GLU A 160 12.96 -29.87 -14.33
N ARG A 161 12.94 -29.37 -13.09
CA ARG A 161 14.08 -29.44 -12.15
C ARG A 161 13.72 -30.07 -10.79
N GLY A 162 12.51 -30.61 -10.65
CA GLY A 162 12.12 -31.49 -9.55
C GLY A 162 12.07 -30.85 -8.16
N SER A 163 12.51 -31.63 -7.15
CA SER A 163 12.26 -31.44 -5.71
C SER A 163 12.69 -30.09 -5.13
N PHE A 164 13.60 -29.36 -5.78
CA PHE A 164 14.08 -28.07 -5.32
C PHE A 164 12.97 -26.99 -5.27
N PHE A 165 12.09 -26.97 -6.27
CA PHE A 165 11.02 -25.96 -6.37
C PHE A 165 9.73 -26.37 -5.63
N GLY A 166 9.62 -27.62 -5.19
CA GLY A 166 8.42 -28.12 -4.48
C GLY A 166 8.13 -27.38 -3.17
N PRO A 167 9.13 -27.11 -2.31
CA PRO A 167 8.97 -26.25 -1.13
C PRO A 167 8.57 -24.82 -1.49
N LEU A 168 9.16 -24.22 -2.53
CA LEU A 168 8.85 -22.85 -2.96
C LEU A 168 7.40 -22.71 -3.45
N LEU A 169 6.93 -23.69 -4.23
CA LEU A 169 5.55 -23.73 -4.71
C LEU A 169 4.56 -23.82 -3.54
N ARG A 170 4.81 -24.72 -2.59
CA ARG A 170 3.97 -24.88 -1.38
C ARG A 170 3.95 -23.61 -0.55
N TYR A 171 5.12 -23.02 -0.31
CA TYR A 171 5.25 -21.77 0.42
C TYR A 171 4.45 -20.65 -0.24
N PHE A 172 4.60 -20.45 -1.55
CA PHE A 172 3.86 -19.40 -2.25
C PHE A 172 2.34 -19.65 -2.22
N ALA A 173 1.89 -20.89 -2.39
CA ALA A 173 0.47 -21.24 -2.28
C ALA A 173 -0.11 -20.96 -0.89
N GLU A 174 0.65 -21.25 0.18
CA GLU A 174 0.27 -20.91 1.55
C GLU A 174 0.16 -19.40 1.76
N GLN A 175 1.10 -18.61 1.22
CA GLN A 175 1.03 -17.15 1.29
C GLN A 175 -0.19 -16.59 0.57
N LEU A 176 -0.50 -17.10 -0.63
CA LEU A 176 -1.71 -16.69 -1.37
C LEU A 176 -2.99 -17.02 -0.58
N ARG A 177 -3.05 -18.20 0.06
CA ARG A 177 -4.20 -18.58 0.89
C ARG A 177 -4.37 -17.63 2.07
N HIS A 178 -3.29 -17.35 2.79
CA HIS A 178 -3.33 -16.45 3.94
C HIS A 178 -3.76 -15.03 3.54
N VAL A 179 -3.29 -14.51 2.41
CA VAL A 179 -3.69 -13.17 1.94
C VAL A 179 -5.18 -13.13 1.58
N ARG A 180 -5.72 -14.19 0.96
CA ARG A 180 -7.16 -14.30 0.66
C ARG A 180 -8.00 -14.35 1.94
N GLU A 181 -7.62 -15.19 2.91
CA GLU A 181 -8.31 -15.30 4.20
C GLU A 181 -8.36 -13.95 4.94
N VAL A 182 -7.25 -13.19 4.93
CA VAL A 182 -7.21 -11.86 5.56
C VAL A 182 -8.04 -10.85 4.78
N SER A 183 -8.05 -10.91 3.45
CA SER A 183 -8.85 -10.01 2.62
C SER A 183 -10.36 -10.27 2.72
N GLU A 184 -10.78 -11.50 2.99
CA GLU A 184 -12.18 -11.88 3.18
C GLU A 184 -12.70 -11.56 4.59
N ALA A 185 -11.79 -11.42 5.57
CA ALA A 185 -12.11 -11.11 6.96
C ALA A 185 -12.16 -9.61 7.28
N ALA A 186 -11.72 -8.74 6.36
CA ALA A 186 -11.62 -7.28 6.52
C ALA A 186 -12.73 -6.52 5.80
#